data_AF-A0AAD7NZH6-F1
#
_entry.id   AF-A0AAD7NZH6-F1
#
_cell.length_a   1.000
_cell.length_b   1.000
_cell.length_c   1.000
_cell.angle_alpha   90.00
_cell.angle_beta   90.00
_cell.angle_gamma   90.00
#
_symmetry.space_group_name_H-M   'P 1'
#
loop_
_entity.id
_entity.type
_entity.pdbx_description
1 polymer ?
#
loop_
_entity_poly.entity_id
_entity_poly.type
_entity_poly.pdbx_seq_one_letter_code
_entity_poly.pdbx_strand_id
1 'polypeptide(L)'
;MSATSLDETSPKPTSYDFLVFSLELRGPTGLVPVAGVASRIIRHRALEYKCVDPADPMYMETRDEDSGDLVHTYTSVTTATVLSITGCQPRGRKERGRLDLKQTQAMKFRKDQEPGNKNTIPDFENPARDWQKQEQETMIQNWRGSCTNKILEDKNKTLEYENEMVKV
;
A
#
# COMPACT_ATOMS: atom_id res chain seq x y z
N MET A 1 -32.33 -41.46 4.57
CA MET A 1 -31.19 -40.59 4.94
C MET A 1 -31.22 -39.41 3.99
N SER A 2 -31.79 -38.29 4.43
CA SER A 2 -32.03 -37.11 3.58
C SER A 2 -30.78 -36.25 3.59
N ALA A 3 -30.16 -36.07 2.43
CA ALA A 3 -29.00 -35.20 2.26
C ALA A 3 -29.45 -33.74 2.48
N THR A 4 -28.95 -33.11 3.54
CA THR A 4 -29.08 -31.67 3.75
C THR A 4 -28.21 -30.96 2.71
N SER A 5 -28.86 -30.35 1.72
CA SER A 5 -28.22 -29.46 0.74
C SER A 5 -27.60 -28.28 1.49
N LEU A 6 -26.27 -28.21 1.50
CA LEU A 6 -25.55 -27.02 1.96
C LEU A 6 -25.84 -25.91 0.95
N ASP A 7 -26.56 -24.91 1.42
CA ASP A 7 -26.95 -23.73 0.68
C ASP A 7 -25.70 -22.94 0.27
N GLU A 8 -25.28 -23.07 -1.00
CA GLU A 8 -24.12 -22.38 -1.59
C GLU A 8 -24.33 -20.87 -1.79
N THR A 9 -25.42 -20.30 -1.26
CA THR A 9 -25.76 -18.87 -1.42
C THR A 9 -25.12 -17.95 -0.38
N SER A 10 -24.18 -18.45 0.44
CA SER A 10 -23.36 -17.59 1.30
C SER A 10 -22.58 -16.60 0.42
N PRO A 11 -22.84 -15.28 0.52
CA PRO A 11 -22.09 -14.30 -0.25
C PRO A 11 -20.62 -14.44 0.12
N LYS A 12 -19.78 -14.78 -0.86
CA LYS A 12 -18.32 -14.85 -0.66
C LYS A 12 -17.91 -13.53 0.00
N PRO A 13 -17.26 -13.56 1.18
CA PRO A 13 -16.88 -12.34 1.87
C PRO A 13 -16.05 -11.54 0.88
N THR A 14 -16.56 -10.38 0.52
CA THR A 14 -15.83 -9.52 -0.40
C THR A 14 -14.53 -9.14 0.31
N SER A 15 -13.45 -8.91 -0.45
CA SER A 15 -12.17 -8.46 0.14
C SER A 15 -12.33 -7.24 1.07
N TYR A 16 -13.43 -6.51 0.90
CA TYR A 16 -13.89 -5.40 1.71
C TYR A 16 -14.33 -5.82 3.12
N ASP A 17 -15.21 -6.83 3.27
CA ASP A 17 -15.75 -7.26 4.57
C ASP A 17 -14.63 -7.76 5.49
N PHE A 18 -13.68 -8.48 4.91
CA PHE A 18 -12.49 -8.94 5.62
C PHE A 18 -11.64 -7.75 6.12
N LEU A 19 -11.43 -6.72 5.29
CA LEU A 19 -10.63 -5.56 5.65
C LEU A 19 -11.28 -4.76 6.79
N VAL A 20 -12.59 -4.53 6.73
CA VAL A 20 -13.32 -3.78 7.75
C VAL A 20 -13.26 -4.50 9.10
N PHE A 21 -13.62 -5.78 9.13
CA PHE A 21 -13.59 -6.59 10.34
C PHE A 21 -12.19 -6.69 10.95
N SER A 22 -11.19 -6.89 10.08
CA SER A 22 -9.79 -6.96 10.49
C SER A 22 -9.28 -5.64 11.09
N LEU A 23 -9.69 -4.50 10.51
CA LEU A 23 -9.35 -3.17 11.01
C LEU A 23 -10.01 -2.90 12.37
N GLU A 24 -11.25 -3.35 12.59
CA GLU A 24 -11.95 -3.20 13.86
C GLU A 24 -11.28 -4.00 14.98
N LEU A 25 -10.84 -5.24 14.70
CA LEU A 25 -10.23 -6.10 15.71
C LEU A 25 -8.80 -5.72 16.10
N ARG A 26 -7.96 -5.40 15.10
CA ARG A 26 -6.50 -5.24 15.31
C ARG A 26 -5.95 -3.89 14.89
N GLY A 27 -6.73 -3.10 14.17
CA GLY A 27 -6.24 -1.88 13.53
C GLY A 27 -5.21 -2.12 12.42
N PRO A 28 -4.77 -1.04 11.75
CA PRO A 28 -3.87 -1.15 10.59
C PRO A 28 -2.46 -1.64 10.96
N THR A 29 -1.97 -1.37 12.17
CA THR A 29 -0.64 -1.82 12.61
C THR A 29 -0.65 -3.32 12.96
N GLY A 30 -1.73 -3.82 13.57
CA GLY A 30 -1.86 -5.25 13.90
C GLY A 30 -2.07 -6.16 12.69
N LEU A 31 -2.42 -5.59 11.54
CA LEU A 31 -2.58 -6.32 10.27
C LEU A 31 -1.30 -6.45 9.44
N VAL A 32 -0.25 -5.69 9.75
CA VAL A 32 1.04 -5.75 9.05
C VAL A 32 1.59 -7.18 8.91
N PRO A 33 1.68 -8.00 9.98
CA PRO A 33 2.25 -9.35 9.85
C PRO A 33 1.35 -10.32 9.06
N VAL A 34 0.03 -10.07 9.04
CA VAL A 34 -0.94 -10.95 8.34
C VAL A 34 -0.98 -10.62 6.85
N ALA A 35 -0.99 -9.33 6.51
CA ALA A 35 -1.10 -8.86 5.13
C ALA A 35 0.26 -8.77 4.42
N GLY A 36 1.38 -8.81 5.15
CA GLY A 36 2.73 -8.71 4.57
C GLY A 36 3.04 -7.35 3.93
N VAL A 37 2.29 -6.30 4.31
CA VAL A 37 2.41 -4.95 3.75
C VAL A 37 2.54 -3.92 4.86
N ALA A 38 3.19 -2.80 4.55
CA ALA A 38 3.33 -1.69 5.49
C ALA A 38 1.96 -1.14 5.93
N SER A 39 1.85 -0.74 7.19
CA SER A 39 0.60 -0.20 7.77
C SER A 39 0.04 0.99 6.99
N ARG A 40 0.92 1.80 6.38
CA ARG A 40 0.54 2.92 5.50
C ARG A 40 -0.29 2.47 4.28
N ILE A 41 0.04 1.33 3.67
CA ILE A 41 -0.70 0.79 2.52
C ILE A 41 -2.09 0.35 2.95
N ILE A 42 -2.19 -0.28 4.13
CA ILE A 42 -3.47 -0.73 4.71
C ILE A 42 -4.38 0.48 4.96
N ARG A 43 -3.85 1.57 5.56
CA ARG A 43 -4.60 2.82 5.76
C ARG A 43 -5.03 3.46 4.44
N HIS A 44 -4.16 3.47 3.43
CA HIS A 44 -4.51 3.97 2.10
C HIS A 44 -5.66 3.19 1.48
N ARG A 45 -5.62 1.85 1.54
CA ARG A 45 -6.73 1.00 1.07
C ARG A 45 -8.01 1.27 1.85
N ALA A 46 -7.92 1.39 3.17
CA ALA A 46 -9.07 1.73 4.01
C ALA A 46 -9.72 3.05 3.60
N LEU A 47 -8.93 4.08 3.27
CA LEU A 47 -9.42 5.36 2.74
C LEU A 47 -10.04 5.22 1.34
N GLU A 48 -9.41 4.47 0.43
CA GLU A 48 -9.94 4.20 -0.91
C GLU A 48 -11.33 3.54 -0.84
N TYR A 49 -11.49 2.61 0.11
CA TYR A 49 -12.73 1.91 0.37
C TYR A 49 -13.70 2.67 1.28
N LYS A 50 -13.29 3.82 1.83
CA LYS A 50 -14.07 4.63 2.78
C LYS A 50 -14.50 3.85 4.03
N CYS A 51 -13.65 2.93 4.49
CA CYS A 51 -13.86 2.20 5.74
C CYS A 51 -13.53 3.07 6.97
N VAL A 52 -12.71 4.09 6.77
CA VAL A 52 -12.18 4.97 7.82
C VAL A 52 -12.26 6.40 7.30
N ASP A 53 -12.63 7.34 8.15
CA ASP A 53 -12.59 8.76 7.82
C ASP A 53 -11.16 9.30 7.90
N PRO A 54 -10.75 10.20 6.99
CA PRO A 54 -9.49 10.90 7.15
C PRO A 54 -9.52 11.68 8.47
N ALA A 55 -8.45 11.60 9.27
CA ALA A 55 -8.37 12.47 10.45
C ALA A 55 -8.09 13.89 10.00
N ASP A 56 -8.46 14.82 10.86
CA ASP A 56 -8.04 16.19 10.72
C ASP A 56 -6.51 16.27 10.71
N PRO A 57 -5.93 17.11 9.84
CA PRO A 57 -4.49 17.30 9.81
C PRO A 57 -4.04 17.82 11.18
N MET A 58 -3.07 17.13 11.77
CA MET A 58 -2.53 17.50 13.07
C MET A 58 -1.23 18.28 12.86
N TYR A 59 -1.19 19.46 13.45
CA TYR A 59 -0.02 20.32 13.50
C TYR A 59 0.53 20.33 14.93
N MET A 60 1.80 20.00 15.06
CA MET A 60 2.53 20.04 16.33
C MET A 60 3.76 20.93 16.19
N GLU A 61 3.88 21.89 17.09
CA GLU A 61 5.12 22.61 17.32
C GLU A 61 5.75 22.03 18.59
N THR A 62 7.02 21.65 18.51
CA THR A 62 7.79 21.22 19.67
C THR A 62 9.00 22.12 19.76
N ARG A 63 9.16 22.78 20.91
CA ARG A 63 10.33 23.61 21.18
C ARG A 63 11.37 22.75 21.88
N ASP A 64 12.58 22.73 21.34
CA ASP A 64 13.72 22.10 22.00
C ASP A 64 14.16 23.00 23.18
N GLU A 65 14.23 22.43 24.37
CA GLU A 65 14.60 23.17 25.59
C GLU A 65 16.09 23.55 25.59
N ASP A 66 16.93 22.74 24.94
CA ASP A 66 18.39 22.94 24.96
C ASP A 66 18.88 23.88 23.87
N SER A 67 18.34 23.76 22.65
CA SER A 67 18.73 24.63 21.53
C SER A 67 17.84 25.87 21.39
N GLY A 68 16.62 25.83 21.95
CA GLY A 68 15.60 26.85 21.77
C GLY A 68 14.90 26.80 20.41
N ASP A 69 15.25 25.84 19.54
CA ASP A 69 14.71 25.69 18.19
C ASP A 69 13.26 25.20 18.19
N LEU A 70 12.53 25.55 17.13
CA LEU A 70 11.15 25.13 16.90
C LEU A 70 11.08 24.04 15.83
N VAL A 71 10.74 22.83 16.25
CA VAL A 71 10.47 21.69 15.36
C VAL A 71 8.99 21.68 15.00
N HIS A 72 8.71 21.74 13.69
CA HIS A 72 7.36 21.75 13.15
C HIS A 72 7.03 20.36 12.58
N THR A 73 6.04 19.70 13.16
CA THR A 73 5.60 18.37 12.73
C THR A 73 4.19 18.45 12.14
N TYR A 74 4.07 18.17 10.85
CA TYR A 74 2.79 18.07 10.15
C TYR A 74 2.45 16.59 9.94
N THR A 75 1.33 16.14 10.51
CA THR A 75 0.93 14.73 10.41
C THR A 75 -0.50 14.61 9.89
N SER A 76 -0.68 13.97 8.74
CA SER A 76 -2.00 13.52 8.29
C SER A 76 -2.20 12.08 8.80
N VAL A 77 -2.97 11.93 9.88
CA VAL A 77 -3.27 10.62 10.45
C VAL A 77 -4.65 10.18 9.97
N THR A 78 -4.94 8.88 10.00
CA THR A 78 -6.32 8.37 9.91
C THR A 78 -6.83 8.16 11.33
N THR A 79 -8.07 8.54 11.63
CA THR A 79 -8.62 8.33 12.98
C THR A 79 -8.66 6.83 13.27
N ALA A 80 -8.41 6.46 14.52
CA ALA A 80 -8.38 5.05 14.93
C ALA A 80 -9.78 4.40 14.88
N THR A 81 -10.83 5.21 14.78
CA THR A 81 -12.22 4.78 14.80
C THR A 81 -12.64 4.33 13.41
N VAL A 82 -12.78 3.01 13.23
CA VAL A 82 -13.44 2.43 12.06
C VAL A 82 -14.91 2.85 12.09
N LEU A 83 -15.42 3.38 10.97
CA LEU A 83 -16.85 3.65 10.84
C LEU A 83 -17.57 2.30 10.96
N SER A 84 -18.46 2.18 11.94
CA SER A 84 -19.24 0.97 12.19
C SER A 84 -19.77 0.35 10.88
N ILE A 85 -19.66 -0.98 10.78
CA ILE A 85 -19.95 -1.83 9.60
C ILE A 85 -21.30 -1.51 8.92
N THR A 86 -22.24 -0.89 9.62
CA THR A 86 -23.57 -0.53 9.11
C THR A 86 -23.62 0.65 8.13
N GLY A 87 -22.57 1.47 8.00
CA GLY A 87 -22.62 2.72 7.23
C GLY A 87 -21.88 2.74 5.88
N CYS A 88 -20.88 1.88 5.69
CA CYS A 88 -19.98 2.02 4.55
C CYS A 88 -20.45 1.13 3.39
N GLN A 89 -21.33 1.68 2.55
CA GLN A 89 -21.65 1.04 1.27
C GLN A 89 -20.46 1.18 0.31
N PRO A 90 -20.04 0.10 -0.37
CA PRO A 90 -19.07 0.20 -1.45
C PRO A 90 -19.68 1.12 -2.51
N ARG A 91 -19.15 2.35 -2.65
CA ARG A 91 -19.58 3.21 -3.76
C ARG A 91 -19.24 2.47 -5.03
N GLY A 92 -20.27 2.05 -5.76
CA GLY A 92 -20.16 1.38 -7.04
C GLY A 92 -19.05 2.02 -7.84
N ARG A 93 -18.08 1.20 -8.22
CA ARG A 93 -16.91 1.57 -9.03
C ARG A 93 -17.43 2.41 -10.19
N LYS A 94 -17.35 3.75 -10.08
CA LYS A 94 -17.60 4.62 -11.22
C LYS A 94 -16.56 4.18 -12.22
N GLU A 95 -16.99 3.48 -13.27
CA GLU A 95 -16.17 3.20 -14.42
C GLU A 95 -15.51 4.53 -14.76
N ARG A 96 -14.19 4.59 -14.63
CA ARG A 96 -13.44 5.75 -15.09
C ARG A 96 -13.82 5.86 -16.55
N GLY A 97 -14.65 6.85 -16.83
CA GLY A 97 -15.15 7.13 -18.16
C GLY A 97 -13.98 6.99 -19.10
N ARG A 98 -14.12 6.09 -20.06
CA ARG A 98 -13.26 5.95 -21.21
C ARG A 98 -13.19 7.35 -21.81
N LEU A 99 -12.13 8.09 -21.47
CA LEU A 99 -11.87 9.40 -22.03
C LEU A 99 -11.83 9.18 -23.53
N ASP A 100 -12.82 9.71 -24.23
CA ASP A 100 -12.95 9.58 -25.67
C ASP A 100 -11.63 10.01 -26.31
N LEU A 101 -11.00 9.06 -27.00
CA LEU A 101 -9.69 9.17 -27.65
C LEU A 101 -9.63 10.28 -28.73
N LYS A 102 -10.70 11.05 -28.91
CA LYS A 102 -10.81 12.10 -29.93
C LYS A 102 -10.27 13.46 -29.48
N GLN A 103 -10.09 13.70 -28.18
CA GLN A 103 -9.56 14.99 -27.68
C GLN A 103 -8.03 15.07 -27.62
N THR A 104 -7.32 13.94 -27.72
CA THR A 104 -5.85 13.90 -27.61
C THR A 104 -5.10 14.32 -28.88
N GLN A 105 -5.78 14.47 -30.02
CA GLN A 105 -5.13 14.98 -31.25
C GLN A 105 -5.08 16.51 -31.32
N ALA A 106 -5.91 17.24 -30.54
CA ALA A 106 -5.94 18.71 -30.60
C ALA A 106 -4.84 19.40 -29.76
N MET A 107 -4.20 18.71 -28.80
CA MET A 107 -3.12 19.29 -27.99
C MET A 107 -1.71 19.06 -28.55
N LYS A 108 -1.56 18.34 -29.67
CA LYS A 108 -0.24 18.04 -30.26
C LYS A 108 0.32 19.15 -31.17
N PHE A 109 -0.38 20.26 -31.37
CA PHE A 109 0.00 21.28 -32.36
C PHE A 109 0.49 22.63 -31.79
N ARG A 110 0.85 22.71 -30.50
CA ARG A 110 1.32 23.97 -29.86
C ARG A 110 2.65 23.86 -29.10
N LYS A 111 3.54 22.93 -29.45
CA LYS A 111 4.81 22.74 -28.72
C LYS A 111 6.06 23.34 -29.39
N ASP A 112 5.93 24.10 -30.47
CA ASP A 112 7.12 24.52 -31.25
C ASP A 112 7.44 26.02 -31.21
N GLN A 113 6.85 26.82 -30.32
CA GLN A 113 7.32 28.20 -30.10
C GLN A 113 7.23 28.62 -28.64
N GLU A 114 8.28 28.31 -27.88
CA GLU A 114 8.68 29.18 -26.77
C GLU A 114 10.10 29.71 -27.03
N PRO A 115 10.31 31.04 -27.06
CA PRO A 115 11.64 31.62 -27.20
C PRO A 115 12.47 31.29 -25.95
N GLY A 116 13.66 30.73 -26.18
CA GLY A 116 14.52 30.13 -25.16
C GLY A 116 14.77 31.00 -23.93
N ASN A 117 14.27 30.54 -22.79
CA ASN A 117 14.71 30.98 -21.49
C ASN A 117 16.05 30.29 -21.17
N LYS A 118 17.14 31.06 -21.20
CA LYS A 118 18.52 30.59 -20.98
C LYS A 118 18.89 30.41 -19.51
N ASN A 119 17.93 30.48 -18.59
CA ASN A 119 18.16 30.23 -17.17
C ASN A 119 18.06 28.72 -16.88
N THR A 120 18.92 27.92 -17.50
CA THR A 120 19.16 26.55 -17.06
C THR A 120 20.06 26.65 -15.85
N ILE A 121 19.47 26.57 -14.66
CA ILE A 121 20.21 26.34 -13.42
C ILE A 121 20.94 25.01 -13.63
N PRO A 122 22.28 24.94 -13.50
CA PRO A 122 22.98 23.67 -13.58
C PRO A 122 22.38 22.73 -12.53
N ASP A 123 21.94 21.56 -12.96
CA ASP A 123 21.48 20.49 -12.08
C ASP A 123 22.59 20.20 -11.08
N PHE A 124 22.49 20.80 -9.89
CA PHE A 124 23.37 20.49 -8.79
C PHE A 124 23.00 19.08 -8.37
N GLU A 125 23.83 18.11 -8.78
CA GLU A 125 23.73 16.72 -8.35
C GLU A 125 23.53 16.72 -6.84
N ASN A 126 22.37 16.22 -6.39
CA ASN A 126 22.04 16.16 -4.98
C ASN A 126 22.48 14.77 -4.47
N PRO A 127 23.67 14.64 -3.86
CA PRO A 127 24.24 13.34 -3.47
C PRO A 127 23.35 12.58 -2.47
N ALA A 128 22.44 13.28 -1.77
CA ALA A 128 21.49 12.65 -0.86
C ALA A 128 20.48 11.75 -1.60
N ARG A 129 20.18 12.04 -2.86
CA ARG A 129 19.21 11.28 -3.66
C ARG A 129 19.79 9.94 -4.14
N ASP A 130 21.09 9.92 -4.43
CA ASP A 130 21.80 8.71 -4.87
C ASP A 130 22.03 7.75 -3.71
N TRP A 131 22.34 8.27 -2.52
CA TRP A 131 22.47 7.45 -1.31
C TRP A 131 21.17 6.72 -0.97
N GLN A 132 20.04 7.42 -1.02
CA GLN A 132 18.72 6.82 -0.74
C GLN A 132 18.33 5.76 -1.79
N LYS A 133 18.74 5.95 -3.05
CA LYS A 133 18.52 4.97 -4.12
C LYS A 133 19.37 3.72 -3.90
N GLN A 134 20.62 3.87 -3.47
CA GLN A 134 21.52 2.75 -3.16
C GLN A 134 21.02 1.92 -1.95
N GLU A 135 20.49 2.56 -0.91
CA GLU A 135 19.86 1.83 0.21
C GLU A 135 18.63 1.02 -0.23
N GLN A 136 17.77 1.60 -1.09
CA GLN A 136 16.62 0.87 -1.61
C GLN A 136 17.04 -0.33 -2.46
N GLU A 137 18.05 -0.19 -3.32
CA GLU A 137 18.54 -1.27 -4.16
C GLU A 137 19.16 -2.42 -3.33
N THR A 138 19.94 -2.09 -2.30
CA THR A 138 20.52 -3.10 -1.39
C THR A 138 19.45 -3.82 -0.56
N MET A 139 18.42 -3.11 -0.08
CA MET A 139 17.29 -3.72 0.62
C MET A 139 16.52 -4.69 -0.28
N ILE A 140 16.28 -4.31 -1.55
CA ILE A 140 15.62 -5.20 -2.53
C ILE A 140 16.47 -6.43 -2.83
N GLN A 141 17.79 -6.29 -2.94
CA GLN A 141 18.70 -7.42 -3.17
C GLN A 141 18.72 -8.40 -1.99
N ASN A 142 18.82 -7.89 -0.76
CA ASN A 142 18.78 -8.71 0.46
C ASN A 142 17.44 -9.47 0.58
N TRP A 143 16.33 -8.80 0.25
CA TRP A 143 15.02 -9.44 0.26
C TRP A 143 14.91 -10.55 -0.80
N ARG A 144 15.40 -10.30 -2.02
CA ARG A 144 15.43 -11.33 -3.08
C ARG A 144 16.26 -12.55 -2.66
N GLY A 145 17.43 -12.35 -2.05
CA GLY A 145 18.26 -13.44 -1.54
C GLY A 145 17.58 -14.25 -0.42
N SER A 146 16.88 -13.57 0.49
CA SER A 146 16.12 -14.25 1.56
C SER A 146 14.96 -15.08 1.02
N CYS A 147 14.22 -14.56 0.03
CA CYS A 147 13.13 -15.30 -0.61
C CYS A 147 13.60 -16.54 -1.38
N THR A 148 14.75 -16.47 -2.07
CA THR A 148 15.28 -17.63 -2.81
C THR A 148 15.76 -18.75 -1.88
N ASN A 149 16.38 -18.39 -0.75
CA ASN A 149 16.86 -19.38 0.21
C ASN A 149 15.70 -20.15 0.86
N LYS A 150 14.61 -19.44 1.22
CA LYS A 150 13.43 -20.08 1.81
C LYS A 150 12.74 -21.07 0.86
N ILE A 151 12.64 -20.73 -0.42
CA ILE A 151 12.08 -21.63 -1.45
C ILE A 151 12.96 -22.89 -1.63
N LEU A 152 14.29 -22.75 -1.53
CA LEU A 152 15.22 -23.88 -1.61
C LEU A 152 15.11 -24.80 -0.40
N GLU A 153 15.00 -24.24 0.82
CA GLU A 153 14.79 -25.03 2.04
C GLU A 153 13.48 -25.83 2.01
N ASP A 154 12.38 -25.22 1.54
CA ASP A 154 11.09 -25.89 1.43
C ASP A 154 11.13 -27.04 0.39
N LYS A 155 11.85 -26.85 -0.73
CA LYS A 155 12.05 -27.92 -1.73
C LYS A 155 12.86 -29.09 -1.18
N ASN A 156 13.93 -28.82 -0.42
CA ASN A 156 14.75 -29.88 0.16
C ASN A 156 13.98 -30.71 1.19
N LYS A 157 13.16 -30.08 2.03
CA LYS A 157 12.26 -30.81 2.95
C LYS A 157 11.29 -31.71 2.21
N THR A 158 10.72 -31.24 1.10
CA THR A 158 9.77 -32.03 0.30
C THR A 158 10.42 -33.29 -0.28
N LEU A 159 11.67 -33.19 -0.75
CA LEU A 159 12.44 -34.33 -1.26
C LEU A 159 12.82 -35.35 -0.17
N GLU A 160 13.06 -34.91 1.06
CA GLU A 160 13.29 -35.83 2.19
C GLU A 160 12.05 -36.67 2.49
N TYR A 161 10.86 -36.06 2.51
CA TYR A 161 9.59 -36.77 2.70
C TYR A 161 9.29 -37.79 1.58
N GLU A 162 9.56 -37.45 0.32
CA GLU A 162 9.38 -38.40 -0.79
C GLU A 162 10.32 -39.61 -0.69
N ASN A 163 11.58 -39.41 -0.27
CA ASN A 163 12.53 -40.49 -0.08
C ASN A 163 12.21 -41.41 1.11
N GLU A 164 11.54 -40.90 2.15
CA GLU A 164 11.04 -41.73 3.26
C GLU A 164 9.84 -42.59 2.85
N MET A 165 8.93 -42.08 2.02
CA MET A 165 7.74 -42.84 1.58
C MET A 165 8.07 -44.00 0.63
N VAL A 166 9.16 -43.92 -0.12
CA VAL A 166 9.58 -45.00 -1.05
C VAL A 166 10.25 -46.18 -0.34
N LYS A 167 10.61 -46.03 0.95
CA LYS A 167 11.27 -47.10 1.75
C LYS A 167 10.29 -48.04 2.47
N VAL A 168 8.98 -47.85 2.33
CA VAL A 168 7.90 -48.66 2.93
C VAL A 168 7.30 -49.58 1.87
#